data_AF-A0A954TAZ2-F1
#
_entry.id   AF-A0A954TAZ2-F1
#
_cell.length_a   1.000
_cell.length_b   1.000
_cell.length_c   1.000
_cell.angle_alpha   90.00
_cell.angle_beta   90.00
_cell.angle_gamma   90.00
#
_symmetry.space_group_name_H-M   'P 1'
#
loop_
_entity.id
_entity.type
_entity.pdbx_description
1 polymer ?
#
loop_
_entity_poly.entity_id
_entity_poly.type
_entity_poly.pdbx_seq_one_letter_code
_entity_poly.pdbx_strand_id
1 'polypeptide(L)'
;MSREPEPNGHPRPLAGIRVLDLTRVLAGPYCTMILADLGADVVKVERPEYGDDSRHFGPFLPSGLSAYFASINRGKRSVALDLRIPADLEIFLSLVDQADVLVENFRPGTMDRMGLSTESLQARNPRLIVASLSGFGHQGTDTNRPAYDVVVQALSGLMSITGSGPGEFVRVGTSVSDILTGMYGAISVTAAIRHRDVTGESSRI
;
A
#
# COMPACT_ATOMS: atom_id res chain seq x y z
N MET A 1 -4.68 -12.35 -20.19
CA MET A 1 -5.41 -11.57 -21.21
C MET A 1 -4.84 -10.16 -21.22
N SER A 2 -4.01 -9.89 -22.21
CA SER A 2 -3.48 -8.55 -22.53
C SER A 2 -4.65 -7.66 -22.98
N ARG A 3 -4.88 -6.54 -22.29
CA ARG A 3 -5.87 -5.54 -22.71
C ARG A 3 -5.34 -4.85 -23.97
N GLU A 4 -6.13 -4.86 -25.04
CA GLU A 4 -5.87 -4.04 -26.22
C GLU A 4 -5.93 -2.55 -25.85
N PRO A 5 -5.08 -1.70 -26.47
CA PRO A 5 -5.10 -0.27 -26.21
C PRO A 5 -6.39 0.37 -26.76
N GLU A 6 -7.01 1.23 -25.95
CA GLU A 6 -8.22 1.99 -26.31
C GLU A 6 -8.00 2.88 -27.55
N PRO A 7 -8.99 3.04 -28.45
CA PRO A 7 -8.78 3.45 -29.84
C PRO A 7 -8.37 4.92 -30.07
N ASN A 8 -8.17 5.72 -29.02
CA ASN A 8 -7.73 7.12 -29.08
C ASN A 8 -6.91 7.55 -27.83
N GLY A 9 -6.37 6.60 -27.06
CA GLY A 9 -5.95 6.84 -25.68
C GLY A 9 -4.50 7.34 -25.54
N HIS A 10 -4.32 8.56 -25.02
CA HIS A 10 -3.05 8.92 -24.40
C HIS A 10 -2.64 7.85 -23.38
N PRO A 11 -1.35 7.49 -23.28
CA PRO A 11 -0.89 6.53 -22.28
C PRO A 11 -1.34 6.99 -20.88
N ARG A 12 -1.82 6.04 -20.07
CA ARG A 12 -2.25 6.33 -18.70
C ARG A 12 -1.10 6.99 -17.93
N PRO A 13 -1.38 7.88 -16.95
CA PRO A 13 -0.34 8.69 -16.30
C PRO A 13 0.83 7.88 -15.70
N LEU A 14 0.57 6.67 -15.20
CA LEU A 14 1.59 5.79 -14.63
C LEU A 14 1.90 4.57 -15.51
N ALA A 15 1.57 4.63 -16.81
CA ALA A 15 1.94 3.56 -17.74
C ALA A 15 3.47 3.37 -17.74
N GLY A 16 3.90 2.12 -17.56
CA GLY A 16 5.32 1.75 -17.47
C GLY A 16 5.90 1.74 -16.06
N ILE A 17 5.19 2.29 -15.07
CA ILE A 17 5.60 2.24 -13.66
C ILE A 17 5.27 0.88 -13.06
N ARG A 18 6.24 0.23 -12.41
CA ARG A 18 6.07 -1.06 -11.72
C ARG A 18 6.04 -0.87 -10.20
N VAL A 19 4.99 -1.36 -9.56
CA VAL A 19 4.77 -1.23 -8.11
C VAL A 19 4.73 -2.61 -7.46
N LEU A 20 5.56 -2.79 -6.43
CA LEU A 20 5.45 -3.93 -5.51
C LEU A 20 4.59 -3.56 -4.33
N ASP A 21 3.50 -4.29 -4.16
CA ASP A 21 2.51 -4.08 -3.11
C ASP A 21 2.66 -5.17 -2.04
N LEU A 22 3.34 -4.84 -0.93
CA LEU A 22 3.45 -5.68 0.27
C LEU A 22 2.34 -5.39 1.28
N THR A 23 1.39 -4.51 0.94
CA THR A 23 0.44 -3.96 1.88
C THR A 23 -0.69 -4.92 2.21
N ARG A 24 -1.41 -4.65 3.30
CA ARG A 24 -2.55 -5.45 3.77
C ARG A 24 -3.70 -4.58 4.26
N VAL A 25 -4.88 -5.19 4.37
CA VAL A 25 -6.09 -4.61 4.97
C VAL A 25 -6.67 -3.45 4.15
N LEU A 26 -6.35 -2.17 4.41
CA LEU A 26 -7.03 -1.05 3.75
C LEU A 26 -6.12 0.07 3.28
N ALA A 27 -5.42 0.78 4.17
CA ALA A 27 -4.68 2.01 3.79
C ALA A 27 -3.67 1.78 2.65
N GLY A 28 -2.83 0.77 2.79
CA GLY A 28 -1.87 0.40 1.76
C GLY A 28 -2.51 -0.15 0.48
N PRO A 29 -3.45 -1.11 0.54
CA PRO A 29 -4.11 -1.60 -0.66
C PRO A 29 -4.87 -0.51 -1.41
N TYR A 30 -5.46 0.46 -0.70
CA TYR A 30 -6.13 1.61 -1.30
C TYR A 30 -5.16 2.53 -2.03
N CYS A 31 -3.98 2.82 -1.45
CA CYS A 31 -2.89 3.53 -2.12
C CYS A 31 -2.51 2.86 -3.43
N THR A 32 -2.15 1.57 -3.40
CA THR A 32 -1.66 0.86 -4.59
C THR A 32 -2.77 0.57 -5.60
N MET A 33 -4.04 0.52 -5.18
CA MET A 33 -5.18 0.49 -6.09
C MET A 33 -5.30 1.79 -6.89
N ILE A 34 -5.14 2.96 -6.25
CA ILE A 34 -5.13 4.24 -6.98
C ILE A 34 -4.01 4.24 -8.02
N LEU A 35 -2.81 3.76 -7.66
CA LEU A 35 -1.69 3.65 -8.60
C LEU A 35 -2.01 2.72 -9.79
N ALA A 36 -2.66 1.58 -9.53
CA ALA A 36 -3.12 0.66 -10.59
C ALA A 36 -4.18 1.32 -11.49
N ASP A 37 -5.15 2.03 -10.92
CA ASP A 37 -6.19 2.75 -11.66
C ASP A 37 -5.56 3.83 -12.57
N LEU A 38 -4.51 4.50 -12.10
CA LEU A 38 -3.68 5.45 -12.87
C LEU A 38 -2.76 4.79 -13.91
N GLY A 39 -2.74 3.46 -14.00
CA GLY A 39 -2.07 2.71 -15.06
C GLY A 39 -0.75 2.04 -14.68
N ALA A 40 -0.35 2.06 -13.41
CA ALA A 40 0.82 1.32 -12.94
C ALA A 40 0.58 -0.20 -13.00
N ASP A 41 1.64 -0.95 -13.27
CA ASP A 41 1.65 -2.40 -13.14
C ASP A 41 1.94 -2.79 -11.69
N VAL A 42 0.88 -3.17 -10.97
CA VAL A 42 0.95 -3.45 -9.53
C VAL A 42 0.97 -4.96 -9.29
N VAL A 43 2.03 -5.45 -8.66
CA VAL A 43 2.17 -6.83 -8.21
C VAL A 43 2.07 -6.88 -6.70
N LYS A 44 0.97 -7.46 -6.21
CA LYS A 44 0.75 -7.73 -4.80
C LYS A 44 1.49 -9.00 -4.39
N VAL A 45 2.36 -8.88 -3.38
CA VAL A 45 3.10 -9.99 -2.81
C VAL A 45 2.38 -10.44 -1.55
N GLU A 46 1.86 -11.66 -1.57
CA GLU A 46 1.00 -12.18 -0.51
C GLU A 46 1.57 -13.45 0.12
N ARG A 47 1.09 -13.78 1.32
CA ARG A 47 1.48 -15.03 2.00
C ARG A 47 0.93 -16.23 1.24
N PRO A 48 1.70 -17.30 1.04
CA PRO A 48 1.17 -18.56 0.52
C PRO A 48 -0.03 -19.06 1.33
N GLU A 49 -0.99 -19.67 0.63
CA GLU A 49 -2.23 -20.28 1.15
C GLU A 49 -3.24 -19.32 1.79
N TYR A 50 -2.79 -18.29 2.50
CA TYR A 50 -3.62 -17.37 3.26
C TYR A 50 -3.86 -16.04 2.52
N GLY A 51 -2.82 -15.49 1.91
CA GLY A 51 -2.86 -14.20 1.23
C GLY A 51 -2.94 -12.98 2.16
N ASP A 52 -3.54 -11.90 1.67
CA ASP A 52 -3.96 -10.72 2.45
C ASP A 52 -5.09 -11.08 3.44
N ASP A 53 -5.05 -10.52 4.65
CA ASP A 53 -6.08 -10.71 5.67
C ASP A 53 -7.49 -10.36 5.15
N SER A 54 -7.58 -9.33 4.30
CA SER A 54 -8.86 -8.87 3.74
C SER A 54 -9.52 -9.87 2.80
N ARG A 55 -8.83 -10.91 2.30
CA ARG A 55 -9.46 -12.02 1.55
C ARG A 55 -10.51 -12.76 2.37
N HIS A 56 -10.39 -12.71 3.69
CA HIS A 56 -11.28 -13.35 4.65
C HIS A 56 -12.27 -12.38 5.30
N PHE A 57 -12.30 -11.11 4.86
CA PHE A 57 -13.23 -10.12 5.40
C PHE A 57 -14.50 -10.07 4.57
N GLY A 58 -15.65 -10.10 5.24
CA GLY A 58 -16.93 -9.90 4.59
C GLY A 58 -17.12 -8.46 4.08
N PRO A 59 -18.18 -8.21 3.29
CA PRO A 59 -19.13 -9.20 2.81
C PRO A 59 -18.52 -10.10 1.72
N PHE A 60 -19.05 -11.32 1.59
CA PHE A 60 -18.64 -12.27 0.56
C PHE A 60 -19.63 -12.26 -0.60
N LEU A 61 -19.10 -12.27 -1.83
CA LEU A 61 -19.87 -12.48 -3.04
C LEU A 61 -20.42 -13.92 -3.08
N PRO A 62 -21.45 -14.21 -3.91
CA PRO A 62 -21.94 -15.58 -4.09
C PRO A 62 -20.86 -16.60 -4.49
N SER A 63 -19.76 -16.15 -5.10
CA SER A 63 -18.59 -16.97 -5.44
C SER A 63 -17.71 -17.33 -4.24
N GLY A 64 -17.98 -16.81 -3.03
CA GLY A 64 -17.14 -16.94 -1.84
C GLY A 64 -15.99 -15.93 -1.78
N LEU A 65 -15.78 -15.12 -2.82
CA LEU A 65 -14.75 -14.08 -2.82
C LEU A 65 -15.15 -12.92 -1.90
N SER A 66 -14.20 -12.41 -1.11
CA SER A 66 -14.39 -11.18 -0.34
C SER A 66 -14.62 -9.99 -1.29
N ALA A 67 -15.78 -9.35 -1.16
CA ALA A 67 -16.05 -8.08 -1.84
C ALA A 67 -15.17 -6.95 -1.28
N TYR A 68 -14.77 -7.04 -0.01
CA TYR A 68 -13.83 -6.12 0.61
C TYR A 68 -12.50 -6.16 -0.13
N PHE A 69 -11.86 -7.33 -0.21
CA PHE A 69 -10.59 -7.52 -0.94
C PHE A 69 -10.72 -7.10 -2.40
N ALA A 70 -11.79 -7.53 -3.09
CA ALA A 70 -11.99 -7.25 -4.50
C ALA A 70 -12.12 -5.74 -4.77
N SER A 71 -12.78 -4.99 -3.88
CA SER A 71 -13.00 -3.55 -4.07
C SER A 71 -11.70 -2.74 -4.02
N ILE A 72 -10.72 -3.14 -3.20
CA ILE A 72 -9.46 -2.40 -2.99
C ILE A 72 -8.21 -3.07 -3.61
N ASN A 73 -8.38 -4.17 -4.35
CA ASN A 73 -7.28 -4.85 -5.04
C ASN A 73 -7.55 -5.09 -6.54
N ARG A 74 -8.59 -4.45 -7.09
CA ARG A 74 -8.85 -4.47 -8.53
C ARG A 74 -7.64 -3.97 -9.33
N GLY A 75 -7.43 -4.54 -10.52
CA GLY A 75 -6.35 -4.16 -11.42
C GLY A 75 -4.96 -4.67 -11.05
N LYS A 76 -4.78 -5.24 -9.85
CA LYS A 76 -3.50 -5.79 -9.39
C LYS A 76 -3.30 -7.23 -9.85
N ARG A 77 -2.04 -7.60 -10.09
CA ARG A 77 -1.59 -9.00 -10.17
C ARG A 77 -1.20 -9.47 -8.77
N SER A 78 -1.21 -10.77 -8.53
CA SER A 78 -0.86 -11.36 -7.24
C SER A 78 0.17 -12.47 -7.42
N VAL A 79 1.15 -12.51 -6.50
CA VAL A 79 2.11 -13.59 -6.36
C VAL A 79 2.19 -14.00 -4.89
N ALA A 80 2.19 -15.30 -4.63
CA ALA A 80 2.35 -15.83 -3.29
C ALA A 80 3.84 -16.13 -3.03
N LEU A 81 4.43 -15.46 -2.04
CA LEU A 81 5.84 -15.65 -1.64
C LEU A 81 5.94 -15.63 -0.11
N ASP A 82 6.62 -16.62 0.47
CA ASP A 82 7.04 -16.57 1.87
C ASP A 82 8.45 -16.00 1.98
N LEU A 83 8.55 -14.71 2.30
CA LEU A 83 9.82 -13.98 2.37
C LEU A 83 10.78 -14.48 3.48
N ARG A 84 10.37 -15.47 4.29
CA ARG A 84 11.25 -16.18 5.23
C ARG A 84 12.02 -17.32 4.56
N ILE A 85 11.55 -17.80 3.41
CA ILE A 85 12.19 -18.84 2.63
C ILE A 85 13.22 -18.19 1.71
N PRO A 86 14.51 -18.56 1.76
CA PRO A 86 15.54 -17.93 0.94
C PRO A 86 15.24 -17.93 -0.56
N ALA A 87 14.67 -19.02 -1.10
CA ALA A 87 14.31 -19.11 -2.51
C ALA A 87 13.24 -18.07 -2.92
N ASP A 88 12.19 -17.91 -2.10
CA ASP A 88 11.13 -16.93 -2.33
C ASP A 88 11.62 -15.50 -2.14
N LEU A 89 12.54 -15.30 -1.17
CA LEU A 89 13.20 -14.01 -0.96
C LEU A 89 14.02 -13.61 -2.19
N GLU A 90 14.77 -14.52 -2.80
CA GLU A 90 15.51 -14.24 -4.05
C GLU A 90 14.57 -13.88 -5.20
N ILE A 91 13.42 -14.57 -5.32
CA ILE A 91 12.39 -14.19 -6.30
C ILE A 91 11.87 -12.78 -6.02
N PHE A 92 11.54 -12.47 -4.77
CA PHE A 92 11.11 -11.12 -4.38
C PHE A 92 12.16 -10.06 -4.70
N LEU A 93 13.44 -10.33 -4.40
CA LEU A 93 14.53 -9.41 -4.68
C LEU A 93 14.72 -9.20 -6.20
N SER A 94 14.48 -10.22 -7.03
CA SER A 94 14.47 -10.06 -8.49
C SER A 94 13.31 -9.19 -9.01
N LEU A 95 12.18 -9.15 -8.28
CA LEU A 95 11.10 -8.21 -8.55
C LEU A 95 11.50 -6.79 -8.13
N VAL A 96 12.20 -6.64 -7.01
CA VAL A 96 12.72 -5.35 -6.53
C VAL A 96 13.66 -4.70 -7.53
N ASP A 97 14.53 -5.48 -8.20
CA ASP A 97 15.45 -5.00 -9.23
C ASP A 97 14.76 -4.30 -10.40
N GLN A 98 13.49 -4.64 -10.63
CA GLN A 98 12.69 -4.16 -11.74
C GLN A 98 11.57 -3.20 -11.30
N ALA A 99 11.45 -2.94 -10.00
CA ALA A 99 10.39 -2.11 -9.45
C ALA A 99 10.79 -0.63 -9.45
N ASP A 100 9.79 0.24 -9.65
CA ASP A 100 9.92 1.68 -9.46
C ASP A 100 9.54 2.09 -8.04
N VAL A 101 8.53 1.41 -7.49
CA VAL A 101 7.93 1.71 -6.20
C VAL A 101 7.73 0.41 -5.42
N LEU A 102 8.04 0.43 -4.14
CA LEU A 102 7.60 -0.56 -3.17
C LEU A 102 6.72 0.15 -2.14
N VAL A 103 5.53 -0.41 -1.88
CA VAL A 103 4.61 0.09 -0.86
C VAL A 103 4.38 -0.98 0.18
N GLU A 104 4.51 -0.62 1.45
CA GLU A 104 4.25 -1.50 2.60
C GLU A 104 3.52 -0.75 3.72
N ASN A 105 2.80 -1.48 4.57
CA ASN A 105 2.09 -0.92 5.72
C ASN A 105 2.20 -1.82 6.96
N PHE A 106 3.35 -2.47 7.11
CA PHE A 106 3.65 -3.25 8.29
C PHE A 106 3.91 -2.35 9.49
N ARG A 107 3.94 -2.95 10.68
CA ARG A 107 4.40 -2.24 11.87
C ARG A 107 5.86 -1.80 11.66
N PRO A 108 6.24 -0.59 12.10
CA PRO A 108 7.63 -0.15 12.03
C PRO A 108 8.63 -1.19 12.54
N GLY A 109 9.78 -1.28 11.86
CA GLY A 109 10.83 -2.26 12.11
C GLY A 109 10.55 -3.68 11.59
N THR A 110 9.37 -3.97 11.02
CA THR A 110 9.09 -5.29 10.45
C THR A 110 9.96 -5.58 9.23
N MET A 111 10.04 -4.64 8.29
CA MET A 111 10.90 -4.75 7.11
C MET A 111 12.37 -4.92 7.48
N ASP A 112 12.85 -4.19 8.49
CA ASP A 112 14.23 -4.30 8.98
C ASP A 112 14.54 -5.68 9.54
N ARG A 113 13.63 -6.26 10.35
CA ARG A 113 13.76 -7.63 10.86
C ARG A 113 13.75 -8.69 9.76
N MET A 114 13.17 -8.38 8.60
CA MET A 114 13.18 -9.23 7.42
C MET A 114 14.43 -9.04 6.54
N GLY A 115 15.34 -8.12 6.91
CA GLY A 115 16.50 -7.77 6.10
C GLY A 115 16.15 -6.91 4.87
N LEU A 116 14.97 -6.30 4.86
CA LEU A 116 14.42 -5.52 3.74
C LEU A 116 14.27 -4.05 4.12
N SER A 117 15.26 -3.49 4.84
CA SER A 117 15.24 -2.06 5.19
C SER A 117 15.21 -1.19 3.94
N THR A 118 14.74 0.06 4.05
CA THR A 118 14.74 0.98 2.90
C THR A 118 16.14 1.16 2.33
N GLU A 119 17.14 1.29 3.21
CA GLU A 119 18.54 1.46 2.85
C GLU A 119 19.07 0.21 2.11
N SER A 120 18.70 -0.99 2.57
CA SER A 120 19.10 -2.25 1.93
C SER A 120 18.48 -2.41 0.54
N LEU A 121 17.19 -2.07 0.42
CA LEU A 121 16.47 -2.12 -0.85
C LEU A 121 16.99 -1.09 -1.85
N GLN A 122 17.29 0.13 -1.41
CA GLN A 122 17.84 1.19 -2.25
C GLN A 122 19.31 0.99 -2.59
N ALA A 123 20.09 0.32 -1.74
CA ALA A 123 21.44 -0.12 -2.10
C ALA A 123 21.41 -1.13 -3.26
N ARG A 124 20.37 -1.97 -3.32
CA ARG A 124 20.15 -2.92 -4.43
C ARG A 124 19.57 -2.25 -5.68
N ASN A 125 18.54 -1.42 -5.51
CA ASN A 125 17.92 -0.65 -6.58
C ASN A 125 17.92 0.85 -6.22
N PRO A 126 18.95 1.61 -6.66
CA PRO A 126 19.10 3.02 -6.30
C PRO A 126 17.97 3.94 -6.77
N ARG A 127 17.11 3.48 -7.69
CA ARG A 127 15.96 4.22 -8.23
C ARG A 127 14.64 3.86 -7.54
N LEU A 128 14.64 2.92 -6.61
CA LEU A 128 13.45 2.45 -5.92
C LEU A 128 12.91 3.51 -4.95
N ILE A 129 11.65 3.88 -5.13
CA ILE A 129 10.90 4.65 -4.15
C ILE A 129 10.29 3.66 -3.15
N VAL A 130 10.54 3.88 -1.85
CA VAL A 130 9.97 3.04 -0.79
C VAL A 130 8.97 3.88 -0.01
N ALA A 131 7.70 3.46 -0.01
CA ALA A 131 6.63 4.11 0.72
C ALA A 131 6.13 3.22 1.86
N SER A 132 6.22 3.73 3.09
CA SER A 132 5.74 3.03 4.28
C SER A 132 4.56 3.77 4.90
N LEU A 133 3.40 3.12 4.92
CA LEU A 133 2.19 3.69 5.50
C LEU A 133 1.95 3.12 6.91
N SER A 134 2.11 3.94 7.94
CA SER A 134 1.83 3.56 9.33
C SER A 134 0.95 4.60 10.02
N GLY A 135 0.24 4.19 11.08
CA GLY A 135 -0.72 5.09 11.72
C GLY A 135 -0.10 6.20 12.57
N PHE A 136 1.12 6.02 13.09
CA PHE A 136 1.85 7.05 13.88
C PHE A 136 3.19 7.45 13.26
N GLY A 137 3.49 7.02 12.04
CA GLY A 137 4.77 7.26 11.38
C GLY A 137 5.91 6.36 11.89
N HIS A 138 7.14 6.72 11.51
CA HIS A 138 8.38 6.02 11.87
C HIS A 138 9.23 6.79 12.88
N GLN A 139 8.72 7.92 13.38
CA GLN A 139 9.41 8.82 14.31
C GLN A 139 8.48 9.16 15.48
N GLY A 140 9.08 9.44 16.63
CA GLY A 140 8.35 9.82 17.83
C GLY A 140 7.96 8.64 18.73
N THR A 141 7.36 8.97 19.87
CA THR A 141 7.13 8.03 20.98
C THR A 141 6.05 6.98 20.69
N ASP A 142 5.14 7.26 19.76
CA ASP A 142 3.99 6.40 19.45
C ASP A 142 4.24 5.41 18.30
N THR A 143 5.44 5.41 17.70
CA THR A 143 5.82 4.61 16.53
C THR A 143 5.41 3.13 16.62
N ASN A 144 5.54 2.52 17.80
CA ASN A 144 5.26 1.08 18.00
C ASN A 144 3.82 0.79 18.46
N ARG A 145 2.97 1.81 18.57
CA ARG A 145 1.59 1.62 19.04
C ARG A 145 0.70 1.03 17.93
N PRO A 146 -0.18 0.08 18.25
CA PRO A 146 -1.21 -0.36 17.31
C PRO A 146 -2.09 0.81 16.88
N ALA A 147 -2.28 0.98 15.58
CA ALA A 147 -3.00 2.10 15.00
C ALA A 147 -4.04 1.58 13.99
N TYR A 148 -5.16 1.07 14.52
CA TYR A 148 -6.33 0.83 13.69
C TYR A 148 -7.06 2.16 13.43
N ASP A 149 -7.80 2.24 12.34
CA ASP A 149 -8.58 3.42 11.95
C ASP A 149 -9.36 4.04 13.12
N VAL A 150 -10.09 3.23 13.90
CA VAL A 150 -10.86 3.71 15.07
C VAL A 150 -9.99 4.39 16.13
N VAL A 151 -8.76 3.92 16.34
CA VAL A 151 -7.81 4.52 17.30
C VAL A 151 -7.32 5.86 16.77
N VAL A 152 -6.99 5.94 15.48
CA VAL A 152 -6.51 7.16 14.83
C VAL A 152 -7.62 8.21 14.77
N GLN A 153 -8.87 7.82 14.46
CA GLN A 153 -10.01 8.72 14.48
C GLN A 153 -10.26 9.31 15.89
N ALA A 154 -10.11 8.50 16.95
CA ALA A 154 -10.30 8.97 18.31
C ALA A 154 -9.19 9.95 18.73
N LEU A 155 -7.93 9.62 18.46
CA LEU A 155 -6.77 10.42 18.89
C LEU A 155 -6.55 11.68 18.05
N SER A 156 -6.97 11.70 16.79
CA SER A 156 -6.85 12.88 15.90
C SER A 156 -7.84 13.99 16.24
N GLY A 157 -8.81 13.75 17.13
CA GLY A 157 -9.91 14.68 17.41
C GLY A 157 -11.05 14.61 16.39
N LEU A 158 -10.97 13.72 15.39
CA LEU A 158 -12.05 13.58 14.41
C LEU A 158 -13.37 13.15 15.06
N MET A 159 -13.30 12.21 16.01
CA MET A 159 -14.50 11.80 16.75
C MET A 159 -15.06 12.92 17.63
N SER A 160 -14.22 13.83 18.16
CA SER A 160 -14.72 14.90 19.03
C SER A 160 -15.57 15.94 18.30
N ILE A 161 -15.46 16.00 16.98
CA ILE A 161 -16.25 16.89 16.11
C ILE A 161 -17.28 16.14 15.27
N THR A 162 -17.50 14.84 15.53
CA THR A 162 -18.43 13.99 14.78
C THR A 162 -19.49 13.45 15.74
N GLY A 163 -20.76 13.78 15.50
CA GLY A 163 -21.91 13.38 16.34
C GLY A 163 -23.16 14.20 16.01
N SER A 164 -24.33 13.75 16.48
CA SER A 164 -25.60 14.45 16.27
C SER A 164 -25.87 15.55 17.30
N GLY A 165 -25.12 15.59 18.40
CA GLY A 165 -25.26 16.60 19.43
C GLY A 165 -24.02 16.79 20.29
N PRO A 166 -24.04 17.79 21.20
CA PRO A 166 -22.95 18.04 22.13
C PRO A 166 -22.65 16.83 23.01
N GLY A 167 -21.37 16.46 23.13
CA GLY A 167 -20.91 15.33 23.96
C GLY A 167 -21.07 13.95 23.31
N GLU A 168 -21.63 13.86 22.10
CA GLU A 168 -21.66 12.63 21.33
C GLU A 168 -20.40 12.54 20.45
N PHE A 169 -19.53 11.59 20.77
CA PHE A 169 -18.30 11.34 20.00
C PHE A 169 -18.43 10.01 19.28
N VAL A 170 -18.61 10.06 17.97
CA VAL A 170 -18.79 8.85 17.16
C VAL A 170 -17.73 8.79 16.06
N ARG A 171 -17.38 7.56 15.67
CA ARG A 171 -16.56 7.36 14.48
C ARG A 171 -17.32 7.78 13.23
N VAL A 172 -16.58 8.19 12.20
CA VAL A 172 -17.13 8.32 10.85
C VAL A 172 -17.64 6.96 10.37
N GLY A 173 -18.72 6.95 9.57
CA GLY A 173 -19.36 5.73 9.07
C GLY A 173 -18.50 4.86 8.14
N THR A 174 -17.25 5.22 7.91
CA THR A 174 -16.25 4.46 7.14
C THR A 174 -14.89 4.56 7.80
N SER A 175 -13.93 3.76 7.32
CA SER A 175 -12.52 3.79 7.73
C SER A 175 -11.79 4.99 7.10
N VAL A 176 -12.20 6.20 7.49
CA VAL A 176 -11.76 7.44 6.86
C VAL A 176 -10.26 7.71 7.07
N SER A 177 -9.69 7.33 8.21
CA SER A 177 -8.27 7.51 8.46
C SER A 177 -7.44 6.62 7.54
N ASP A 178 -7.82 5.35 7.39
CA ASP A 178 -7.15 4.44 6.44
C ASP A 178 -7.26 4.93 5.00
N ILE A 179 -8.44 5.39 4.57
CA ILE A 179 -8.67 5.92 3.21
C ILE A 179 -7.80 7.16 2.97
N LEU A 180 -7.78 8.11 3.91
CA LEU A 180 -6.96 9.32 3.81
C LEU A 180 -5.46 8.96 3.77
N THR A 181 -5.00 8.04 4.62
CA THR A 181 -3.62 7.54 4.58
C THR A 181 -3.29 6.94 3.20
N GLY A 182 -4.19 6.14 2.63
CA GLY A 182 -4.02 5.59 1.28
C GLY A 182 -3.96 6.66 0.18
N MET A 183 -4.83 7.68 0.26
CA MET A 183 -4.84 8.81 -0.68
C MET A 183 -3.55 9.62 -0.60
N TYR A 184 -3.11 10.00 0.61
CA TYR A 184 -1.84 10.71 0.79
C TYR A 184 -0.64 9.86 0.37
N GLY A 185 -0.69 8.54 0.61
CA GLY A 185 0.32 7.61 0.09
C GLY A 185 0.44 7.67 -1.43
N ALA A 186 -0.68 7.61 -2.15
CA ALA A 186 -0.68 7.69 -3.61
C ALA A 186 -0.18 9.06 -4.11
N ILE A 187 -0.60 10.15 -3.48
CA ILE A 187 -0.11 11.50 -3.79
C ILE A 187 1.41 11.58 -3.60
N SER A 188 1.92 11.14 -2.45
CA SER A 188 3.36 11.17 -2.17
C SER A 188 4.16 10.29 -3.14
N VAL A 189 3.66 9.11 -3.49
CA VAL A 189 4.31 8.24 -4.48
C VAL A 189 4.37 8.92 -5.85
N THR A 190 3.27 9.51 -6.33
CA THR A 190 3.27 10.22 -7.62
C THR A 190 4.21 11.43 -7.62
N ALA A 191 4.27 12.17 -6.50
CA ALA A 191 5.20 13.28 -6.33
C ALA A 191 6.67 12.79 -6.33
N ALA A 192 6.96 11.67 -5.67
CA ALA A 192 8.30 11.08 -5.64
C ALA A 192 8.72 10.53 -7.00
N ILE A 193 7.80 9.92 -7.78
CA ILE A 193 8.08 9.54 -9.17
C ILE A 193 8.46 10.77 -9.98
N ARG A 194 7.67 11.85 -9.88
CA ARG A 194 7.97 13.09 -10.59
C ARG A 194 9.30 13.70 -10.15
N HIS A 195 9.61 13.66 -8.87
CA HIS A 195 10.89 14.12 -8.33
C HIS A 195 12.05 13.32 -8.94
N ARG A 196 11.98 11.98 -8.87
CA ARG A 196 12.96 11.06 -9.44
C ARG A 196 13.15 11.25 -10.95
N ASP A 197 12.11 11.56 -11.70
CA ASP A 197 12.20 11.81 -13.14
C ASP A 197 12.95 13.12 -13.46
N VAL A 198 12.93 14.09 -12.54
CA VAL A 198 13.60 15.39 -12.68
C VAL A 198 15.04 15.34 -12.14
N THR A 199 15.26 14.69 -10.99
CA THR A 199 16.55 14.71 -10.28
C THR A 199 17.38 13.45 -10.48
N GLY A 200 16.74 12.34 -10.82
CA GLY A 200 17.35 11.01 -10.81
C GLY A 200 17.41 10.35 -9.42
N GLU A 201 17.01 11.05 -8.36
CA GLU A 201 17.12 10.60 -6.97
C GLU A 201 15.89 9.80 -6.53
N SER A 202 16.11 8.72 -5.78
CA SER A 202 15.03 7.96 -5.14
C SER A 202 14.53 8.66 -3.87
N SER A 203 13.45 8.13 -3.28
CA SER A 203 12.86 8.70 -2.07
C SER A 203 12.38 7.62 -1.12
N ARG A 204 12.45 7.92 0.18
CA ARG A 204 11.72 7.23 1.23
C ARG A 204 10.53 8.10 1.64
N ILE A 205 9.34 7.51 1.63
CA ILE A 205 8.07 8.15 2.03
C ILE A 205 7.57 7.49 3.31
#